data_AF-A0A1R1XL77-F1
#
_entry.id   AF-A0A1R1XL77-F1
#
_cell.length_a   1.000
_cell.length_b   1.000
_cell.length_c   1.000
_cell.angle_alpha   90.00
_cell.angle_beta   90.00
_cell.angle_gamma   90.00
#
_symmetry.space_group_name_H-M   'P 1'
#
loop_
_entity.id
_entity.type
_entity.pdbx_description
1 polymer ?
#
loop_
_entity_poly.entity_id
_entity_poly.type
_entity_poly.pdbx_seq_one_letter_code
_entity_poly.pdbx_strand_id
1 'polypeptide(L)'
;MNEKPERRGELLEANSEFASIHTSTASSGQSEQIAADDETVDLHFVSFVIDENNNLIELDGSLKGEEGEHNGMIVHGKLKDGETLVSSAAKVIIDYINADPATDRFSVLSLGPI
;
A
#
# COMPACT_ATOMS: atom_id res chain seq x y z
N MET A 1 -2.30 -19.34 -7.33
CA MET A 1 -3.67 -18.84 -7.07
C MET A 1 -4.04 -17.91 -8.20
N ASN A 2 -5.23 -18.08 -8.80
CA ASN A 2 -5.71 -17.30 -9.95
C ASN A 2 -7.06 -16.62 -9.62
N GLU A 3 -7.19 -16.15 -8.38
CA GLU A 3 -8.41 -15.49 -7.87
C GLU A 3 -8.41 -14.01 -8.26
N LYS A 4 -9.60 -13.47 -8.54
CA LYS A 4 -9.76 -12.03 -8.79
C LYS A 4 -9.46 -11.21 -7.53
N PRO A 5 -8.97 -9.97 -7.65
CA PRO A 5 -8.60 -9.15 -6.49
C PRO A 5 -9.71 -9.00 -5.45
N GLU A 6 -10.97 -8.83 -5.86
CA GLU A 6 -12.11 -8.74 -4.95
C GLU A 6 -12.26 -10.02 -4.12
N ARG A 7 -12.14 -11.18 -4.79
CA ARG A 7 -12.21 -12.48 -4.12
C ARG A 7 -11.04 -12.69 -3.15
N ARG A 8 -9.85 -12.15 -3.46
CA ARG A 8 -8.70 -12.18 -2.55
C ARG A 8 -8.97 -11.33 -1.30
N GLY A 9 -9.62 -10.18 -1.46
CA GLY A 9 -10.11 -9.36 -0.34
C GLY A 9 -11.10 -10.11 0.55
N GLU A 10 -12.14 -10.71 -0.04
CA GLU A 10 -13.13 -11.50 0.71
C GLU A 10 -12.48 -12.68 1.48
N LEU A 11 -11.51 -13.36 0.87
CA LEU A 11 -10.77 -14.43 1.53
C LEU A 11 -9.89 -13.93 2.68
N LEU A 12 -9.33 -12.72 2.55
CA LEU A 12 -8.54 -12.08 3.60
C LEU A 12 -9.42 -11.70 4.79
N GLU A 13 -10.59 -11.10 4.54
CA GLU A 13 -11.57 -10.75 5.56
C GLU A 13 -12.11 -11.98 6.32
N ALA A 14 -12.31 -13.09 5.62
CA ALA A 14 -12.76 -14.34 6.21
C ALA A 14 -11.64 -15.11 6.96
N ASN A 15 -10.39 -14.65 6.88
CA ASN A 15 -9.26 -15.33 7.51
C ASN A 15 -9.10 -14.92 8.98
N SER A 16 -9.64 -15.75 9.89
CA SER A 16 -9.57 -15.51 11.34
C SER A 16 -8.15 -15.51 11.91
N GLU A 17 -7.23 -16.29 11.32
CA GLU A 17 -5.82 -16.31 11.77
C GLU A 17 -5.14 -14.99 11.44
N PHE A 18 -5.31 -14.50 10.21
CA PHE A 18 -4.80 -13.19 9.79
C PHE A 18 -5.37 -12.07 10.67
N ALA A 19 -6.69 -12.06 10.88
CA ALA A 19 -7.35 -11.08 11.74
C ALA A 19 -6.76 -11.08 13.16
N SER A 20 -6.56 -12.26 13.76
CA SER A 20 -5.98 -12.38 15.10
C SER A 20 -4.54 -11.85 15.18
N ILE A 21 -3.71 -12.16 14.18
CA ILE A 21 -2.32 -11.67 14.13
C ILE A 21 -2.33 -10.15 13.94
N HIS A 22 -3.13 -9.63 13.02
CA HIS A 22 -3.24 -8.21 12.75
C HIS A 22 -3.68 -7.43 14.01
N THR A 23 -4.70 -7.90 14.73
CA THR A 23 -5.14 -7.30 16.00
C THR A 23 -4.02 -7.29 17.04
N SER A 24 -3.29 -8.41 17.20
CA SER A 24 -2.17 -8.46 18.15
C SER A 24 -1.03 -7.52 17.77
N THR A 25 -0.76 -7.34 16.48
CA THR A 25 0.26 -6.40 15.99
C THR A 25 -0.20 -4.96 16.16
N ALA A 26 -1.48 -4.65 15.96
CA ALA A 26 -2.04 -3.31 16.16
C ALA A 26 -1.95 -2.83 17.62
N SER A 27 -1.95 -3.75 18.59
CA SER A 27 -1.69 -3.45 20.01
C SER A 27 -0.20 -3.38 20.38
N SER A 28 0.70 -3.48 19.40
CA SER A 28 2.15 -3.41 19.59
C SER A 28 2.73 -2.12 19.04
N GLY A 29 3.94 -1.75 19.47
CA GLY A 29 4.61 -0.53 19.02
C GLY A 29 4.85 0.46 20.15
N GLN A 30 5.07 1.72 19.78
CA GLN A 30 5.39 2.81 20.72
C GLN A 30 4.20 3.70 21.07
N SER A 31 3.05 3.51 20.42
CA SER A 31 1.79 4.22 20.67
C SER A 31 0.71 3.26 21.14
N GLU A 32 -0.25 3.78 21.90
CA GLU A 32 -1.46 3.04 22.24
C GLU A 32 -2.32 2.79 20.98
N GLN A 33 -3.04 1.67 20.98
CA GLN A 33 -4.00 1.36 19.95
C GLN A 33 -5.22 2.28 20.08
N ILE A 34 -5.72 2.79 18.94
CA ILE A 34 -6.97 3.57 18.89
C ILE A 34 -8.21 2.66 18.90
N ALA A 35 -9.38 3.23 19.21
CA ALA A 35 -10.63 2.50 19.16
C ALA A 35 -11.01 2.14 17.72
N ALA A 36 -11.69 1.01 17.52
CA ALA A 36 -12.06 0.52 16.19
C ALA A 36 -13.14 1.37 15.50
N ASP A 37 -13.94 2.10 16.26
CA ASP A 37 -14.98 3.02 15.79
C ASP A 37 -14.49 4.48 15.72
N ASP A 38 -13.18 4.71 15.83
CA ASP A 38 -12.59 6.02 15.71
C ASP A 38 -12.59 6.49 14.24
N GLU A 39 -13.48 7.43 13.92
CA GLU A 39 -13.59 8.03 12.58
C GLU A 39 -12.39 8.93 12.20
N THR A 40 -11.40 9.10 13.09
CA THR A 40 -10.22 9.94 12.83
C THR A 40 -9.12 9.26 12.01
N VAL A 41 -9.29 8.00 11.62
CA VAL A 41 -8.33 7.31 10.73
C VAL A 41 -8.41 7.90 9.32
N ASP A 42 -7.50 8.82 9.04
CA ASP A 42 -7.35 9.46 7.73
C ASP A 42 -6.01 9.12 7.04
N LEU A 43 -5.24 8.19 7.61
CA LEU A 43 -4.00 7.66 7.04
C LEU A 43 -4.25 6.34 6.31
N HIS A 44 -3.56 6.14 5.19
CA HIS A 44 -3.73 4.98 4.32
C HIS A 44 -2.38 4.35 3.95
N PHE A 45 -2.36 3.02 3.78
CA PHE A 45 -1.19 2.29 3.33
C PHE A 45 -1.34 1.86 1.87
N VAL A 46 -0.31 2.16 1.07
CA VAL A 46 -0.13 1.65 -0.29
C VAL A 46 1.21 0.93 -0.40
N SER A 47 1.39 0.10 -1.42
CA SER A 47 2.64 -0.63 -1.66
C SER A 47 3.16 -0.44 -3.07
N PHE A 48 4.47 -0.31 -3.22
CA PHE A 48 5.13 -0.24 -4.53
C PHE A 48 5.91 -1.51 -4.83
N VAL A 49 5.74 -2.07 -6.03
CA VAL A 49 6.43 -3.29 -6.48
C VAL A 49 6.89 -3.16 -7.93
N ILE A 50 7.82 -4.03 -8.35
CA ILE A 50 8.20 -4.19 -9.76
C ILE A 50 7.53 -5.46 -10.30
N ASP A 51 6.82 -5.34 -11.41
CA ASP A 51 6.22 -6.50 -12.09
C ASP A 51 7.25 -7.26 -12.95
N GLU A 52 6.80 -8.37 -13.54
CA GLU A 52 7.62 -9.20 -14.44
C GLU A 52 8.06 -8.49 -15.73
N ASN A 53 7.40 -7.38 -16.10
CA ASN A 53 7.69 -6.58 -17.28
C ASN A 53 8.58 -5.37 -16.97
N ASN A 54 9.08 -5.27 -15.73
CA ASN A 54 9.89 -4.18 -15.19
C ASN A 54 9.13 -2.85 -15.06
N ASN A 55 7.82 -2.90 -14.83
CA ASN A 55 7.00 -1.74 -14.52
C ASN A 55 6.97 -1.47 -13.01
N LEU A 56 6.99 -0.20 -12.63
CA LEU A 56 6.63 0.25 -11.29
C LEU A 56 5.11 0.17 -11.15
N ILE A 57 4.65 -0.61 -10.18
CA ILE A 57 3.25 -0.78 -9.85
C ILE A 57 3.02 -0.28 -8.44
N GLU A 58 1.99 0.55 -8.26
CA GLU A 58 1.41 0.86 -6.95
C GLU A 58 0.18 -0.03 -6.73
N LEU A 59 0.11 -0.63 -5.55
CA LEU A 59 -0.99 -1.46 -5.09
C LEU A 59 -1.75 -0.69 -4.02
N ASP A 60 -2.98 -0.31 -4.34
CA ASP A 60 -3.91 0.37 -3.45
C ASP A 60 -5.25 -0.39 -3.45
N GLY A 61 -5.51 -1.12 -2.36
CA GLY A 61 -6.72 -1.93 -2.20
C GLY A 61 -8.01 -1.13 -1.99
N SER A 62 -7.93 0.19 -1.80
CA SER A 62 -9.09 1.07 -1.67
C SER A 62 -9.69 1.46 -3.03
N LEU A 63 -8.87 1.44 -4.09
CA LEU A 63 -9.28 1.84 -5.44
C LEU A 63 -10.16 0.76 -6.08
N LYS A 64 -11.26 1.20 -6.72
CA LYS A 64 -12.22 0.33 -7.41
C LYS A 64 -12.48 0.85 -8.82
N GLY A 65 -12.76 -0.04 -9.76
CA GLY A 65 -13.20 0.34 -11.11
C GLY A 65 -12.16 1.11 -11.93
N GLU A 66 -12.59 2.13 -12.67
CA GLU A 66 -11.74 2.94 -13.57
C GLU A 66 -10.75 3.85 -12.83
N GLU A 67 -10.97 4.15 -11.54
CA GLU A 67 -10.05 4.94 -10.71
C GLU A 67 -8.77 4.17 -10.32
N GLY A 68 -8.82 2.83 -10.35
CA GLY A 68 -7.69 1.94 -10.08
C GLY A 68 -7.47 0.97 -11.22
N GLU A 69 -7.36 1.49 -12.45
CA GLU A 69 -7.26 0.74 -13.71
C GLU A 69 -6.50 -0.60 -13.50
N HIS A 70 -7.27 -1.70 -13.46
CA HIS A 70 -6.87 -3.08 -13.09
C HIS A 70 -7.06 -3.52 -11.61
N ASN A 71 -8.16 -3.12 -10.96
CA ASN A 71 -8.62 -3.67 -9.66
C ASN A 71 -7.66 -3.38 -8.49
N GLY A 72 -7.34 -2.11 -8.27
CA GLY A 72 -6.48 -1.68 -7.16
C GLY A 72 -4.99 -1.62 -7.51
N MET A 73 -4.68 -1.54 -8.80
CA MET A 73 -3.32 -1.37 -9.31
C MET A 73 -3.20 -0.04 -10.06
N ILE A 74 -2.09 0.67 -9.89
CA ILE A 74 -1.73 1.82 -10.73
C ILE A 74 -0.38 1.51 -11.37
N VAL A 75 -0.32 1.55 -12.70
CA VAL A 75 0.90 1.35 -13.47
C VAL A 75 1.58 2.69 -13.68
N HIS A 76 2.67 2.94 -12.96
CA HIS A 76 3.48 4.18 -13.08
C HIS A 76 4.44 4.15 -14.28
N GLY A 77 4.54 3.01 -14.95
CA GLY A 77 5.32 2.80 -16.16
C GLY A 77 6.61 2.02 -15.93
N LYS A 78 7.35 1.79 -17.02
CA LYS A 78 8.56 0.97 -17.03
C LYS A 78 9.74 1.72 -16.41
N LEU A 79 10.52 1.02 -15.58
CA LEU A 79 11.77 1.56 -15.05
C LEU A 79 12.75 1.89 -16.18
N LYS A 80 13.41 3.04 -16.05
CA LYS A 80 14.48 3.49 -16.95
C LYS A 80 15.81 2.87 -16.53
N ASP A 81 16.79 2.92 -17.44
CA ASP A 81 18.13 2.43 -17.18
C ASP A 81 18.74 3.11 -15.93
N GLY A 82 19.18 2.28 -14.98
CA GLY A 82 19.76 2.74 -13.70
C GLY A 82 18.74 3.10 -12.61
N GLU A 83 17.43 3.00 -12.89
CA GLU A 83 16.40 3.13 -11.85
C GLU A 83 16.24 1.82 -11.05
N THR A 84 15.83 1.96 -9.79
CA THR A 84 15.53 0.85 -8.89
C THR A 84 14.11 1.00 -8.37
N LEU A 85 13.58 -0.04 -7.71
CA LEU A 85 12.29 0.06 -7.02
C LEU A 85 12.24 1.27 -6.10
N VAL A 86 13.26 1.42 -5.24
CA VAL A 86 13.32 2.49 -4.25
C VAL A 86 13.39 3.86 -4.93
N SER A 87 14.26 4.06 -5.92
CA SER A 87 14.40 5.38 -6.55
C SER A 87 13.21 5.75 -7.43
N SER A 88 12.48 4.77 -7.97
CA SER A 88 11.28 5.01 -8.79
C SER A 88 10.06 5.28 -7.91
N ALA A 89 9.84 4.47 -6.86
CA ALA A 89 8.77 4.67 -5.89
C ALA A 89 8.95 6.02 -5.16
N ALA A 90 10.18 6.40 -4.82
CA ALA A 90 10.45 7.69 -4.18
C ALA A 90 9.97 8.89 -5.01
N LYS A 91 10.00 8.81 -6.35
CA LYS A 91 9.49 9.89 -7.21
C LYS A 91 7.97 10.06 -7.06
N VAL A 92 7.23 8.94 -7.08
CA VAL A 92 5.78 8.94 -6.86
C VAL A 92 5.43 9.42 -5.45
N ILE A 93 6.18 8.96 -4.44
CA ILE A 93 5.98 9.38 -3.04
C ILE A 93 6.22 10.90 -2.89
N ILE A 94 7.23 11.46 -3.58
CA ILE A 94 7.46 12.90 -3.61
C ILE A 94 6.28 13.65 -4.23
N ASP A 95 5.65 13.09 -5.27
CA ASP A 95 4.45 13.68 -5.86
C ASP A 95 3.27 13.69 -4.88
N TYR A 96 3.06 12.62 -4.09
CA TYR A 96 2.09 12.60 -2.99
C TYR A 96 2.36 13.67 -1.93
N ILE A 97 3.62 13.82 -1.52
CA ILE A 97 4.02 14.85 -0.53
C ILE A 97 3.77 16.26 -1.08
N ASN A 98 4.07 16.48 -2.37
CA ASN A 98 3.87 17.78 -3.00
C ASN A 98 2.39 18.11 -3.25
N ALA A 99 1.51 17.10 -3.32
CA ALA A 99 0.08 17.29 -3.48
C ALA A 99 -0.59 17.91 -2.24
N ASP A 100 -0.07 17.63 -1.05
CA ASP A 100 -0.47 18.29 0.21
C ASP A 100 0.76 18.81 0.96
N PRO A 101 1.30 19.98 0.59
CA PRO A 101 2.51 20.52 1.20
C PRO A 101 2.30 20.99 2.66
N ALA A 102 1.07 20.98 3.17
CA ALA A 102 0.76 21.39 4.54
C ALA A 102 0.83 20.22 5.54
N THR A 103 0.80 18.98 5.07
CA THR A 103 0.89 17.78 5.92
C THR A 103 2.31 17.21 5.94
N ASP A 104 2.76 16.78 7.11
CA ASP A 104 4.02 16.06 7.33
C ASP A 104 3.79 14.58 7.69
N ARG A 105 2.54 14.11 7.62
CA ARG A 105 2.10 12.80 8.10
C ARG A 105 2.34 11.69 7.08
N PHE A 106 3.60 11.50 6.71
CA PHE A 106 4.04 10.42 5.82
C PHE A 106 5.02 9.49 6.54
N SER A 107 4.94 8.20 6.23
CA SER A 107 5.90 7.20 6.68
C SER A 107 6.22 6.25 5.52
N VAL A 108 7.49 5.90 5.37
CA VAL A 108 7.97 5.03 4.28
C VAL A 108 8.81 3.92 4.87
N LEU A 109 8.46 2.67 4.53
CA LEU A 109 9.23 1.48 4.87
C LEU A 109 9.70 0.81 3.57
N SER A 110 10.96 0.36 3.55
CA SER A 110 11.50 -0.43 2.44
C SER A 110 11.78 -1.86 2.89
N LEU A 111 11.31 -2.84 2.12
CA LEU A 111 11.59 -4.26 2.33
C LEU A 111 12.82 -4.66 1.51
N GLY A 112 13.97 -4.75 2.18
CA GLY A 112 15.24 -5.18 1.58
C GLY A 112 15.73 -6.52 2.13
N PRO A 113 16.75 -7.14 1.49
CA PRO A 113 17.42 -8.32 2.04
C PRO A 113 18.06 -8.01 3.39
N ILE A 114 18.06 -9.01 4.28
CA ILE A 114 18.74 -9.00 5.59
C ILE A 114 20.23 -9.27 5.39
#